data_AF-A0A3L6F5Y1-F1
#
_entry.id   AF-A0A3L6F5Y1-F1
#
_cell.length_a   1.000
_cell.length_b   1.000
_cell.length_c   1.000
_cell.angle_alpha   90.00
_cell.angle_beta   90.00
_cell.angle_gamma   90.00
#
_symmetry.space_group_name_H-M   'P 1'
#
loop_
_entity.id
_entity.type
_entity.pdbx_description
1 polymer ?
#
loop_
_entity_poly.entity_id
_entity_poly.type
_entity_poly.pdbx_seq_one_letter_code
_entity_poly.pdbx_strand_id
1 'polypeptide(L)'
;MAPHIVVNKTVITFTAVALTILAVTTMMAEARDLSSTSTGGYGEEAMKVRHQQWMTEHGRTYRDEAEKAHRFQVFKANADFVDASNNSAGDKKSYRMELNEFADMTNDEFMAMYTGLRPVPAGAKKMAGFKYGNVTLSDADDDQQTVDWRQKGAVTGIKDQRQCGNLYNY
;
A
#
# COMPACT_ATOMS: atom_id res chain seq x y z
N MET A 1 69.08 46.64 -7.59
CA MET A 1 69.38 45.56 -6.63
C MET A 1 68.03 44.92 -6.27
N ALA A 2 67.67 43.80 -6.89
CA ALA A 2 66.37 43.17 -6.70
C ALA A 2 66.44 42.16 -5.53
N PRO A 3 65.48 42.13 -4.60
CA PRO A 3 65.52 41.19 -3.50
C PRO A 3 65.15 39.79 -4.00
N HIS A 4 66.05 38.83 -3.79
CA HIS A 4 65.77 37.41 -3.97
C HIS A 4 64.85 36.95 -2.85
N ILE A 5 63.58 36.72 -3.18
CA ILE A 5 62.61 36.10 -2.27
C ILE A 5 62.96 34.61 -2.20
N VAL A 6 63.50 34.17 -1.06
CA VAL A 6 63.70 32.75 -0.78
C VAL A 6 62.36 32.15 -0.36
N VAL A 7 61.63 31.59 -1.32
CA VAL A 7 60.36 30.91 -1.03
C VAL A 7 60.68 29.54 -0.43
N ASN A 8 60.22 29.29 0.80
CA ASN A 8 60.47 28.06 1.54
C ASN A 8 59.67 26.89 0.93
N LYS A 9 60.38 25.96 0.26
CA LYS A 9 59.80 24.77 -0.40
C LYS A 9 58.88 23.97 0.52
N THR A 10 59.19 23.90 1.82
CA THR A 10 58.40 23.18 2.81
C THR A 10 57.02 23.84 3.02
N VAL A 11 56.93 25.18 3.01
CA VAL A 11 55.66 25.91 3.13
C VAL A 11 54.80 25.71 1.88
N ILE A 12 55.42 25.67 0.69
CA ILE A 12 54.73 25.41 -0.57
C ILE A 12 54.14 23.99 -0.58
N THR A 13 54.88 22.98 -0.09
CA THR A 13 54.35 21.62 -0.06
C THR A 13 53.22 21.44 0.96
N PHE A 14 53.31 22.07 2.13
CA PHE A 14 52.22 22.02 3.13
C PHE A 14 50.94 22.70 2.64
N THR A 15 51.06 23.86 1.98
CA THR A 15 49.91 24.56 1.40
C THR A 15 49.28 23.80 0.23
N ALA A 16 50.09 23.18 -0.63
CA ALA A 16 49.60 22.33 -1.70
C ALA A 16 48.84 21.10 -1.17
N VAL A 17 49.34 20.43 -0.12
CA VAL A 17 48.66 19.29 0.51
C VAL A 17 47.36 19.71 1.22
N ALA A 18 47.34 20.87 1.88
CA ALA A 18 46.12 21.39 2.50
C ALA A 18 45.02 21.70 1.47
N LEU A 19 45.40 22.28 0.32
CA LEU A 19 44.48 22.59 -0.77
C LEU A 19 43.91 21.32 -1.44
N THR A 20 44.73 20.27 -1.62
CA THR A 20 44.23 19.00 -2.16
C THR A 20 43.31 18.28 -1.18
N ILE A 21 43.61 18.29 0.12
CA ILE A 21 42.72 17.73 1.14
C ILE A 21 41.38 18.46 1.14
N LEU A 22 41.39 19.80 1.12
CA LEU A 22 40.17 20.61 1.08
C LEU A 22 39.32 20.28 -0.17
N ALA A 23 39.95 20.23 -1.34
CA ALA A 23 39.27 19.88 -2.60
C ALA A 23 38.69 18.46 -2.58
N VAL A 24 39.40 17.48 -2.00
CA VAL A 24 38.89 16.10 -1.86
C VAL A 24 37.71 16.07 -0.89
N THR A 25 37.75 16.83 0.20
CA THR A 25 36.63 16.86 1.17
C THR A 25 35.36 17.49 0.59
N THR A 26 35.47 18.53 -0.24
CA THR A 26 34.30 19.14 -0.91
C THR A 26 33.70 18.22 -1.96
N MET A 27 34.52 17.51 -2.74
CA MET A 27 34.05 16.51 -3.71
C MET A 27 33.29 15.35 -3.03
N MET A 28 33.76 14.91 -1.86
CA MET A 28 33.09 13.84 -1.10
C MET A 28 31.79 14.30 -0.45
N ALA A 29 31.65 15.60 -0.15
CA ALA A 29 30.40 16.16 0.36
C ALA A 29 29.34 16.25 -0.76
N GLU A 30 29.71 16.74 -1.94
CA GLU A 30 28.82 16.81 -3.11
C GLU A 30 28.36 15.42 -3.60
N ALA A 31 29.25 14.41 -3.55
CA ALA A 31 28.90 13.04 -3.90
C ALA A 31 27.88 12.39 -2.92
N ARG A 32 27.88 12.82 -1.65
CA ARG A 32 26.95 12.30 -0.63
C ARG A 32 25.52 12.83 -0.82
N ASP A 33 25.36 14.08 -1.27
CA ASP A 33 24.05 14.64 -1.60
C ASP A 33 23.44 14.02 -2.87
N LEU A 34 24.28 13.64 -3.85
CA LEU A 34 23.81 12.95 -5.05
C LEU A 34 23.39 11.50 -4.75
N SER A 35 24.09 10.84 -3.82
CA SER A 35 23.79 9.47 -3.40
C SER A 35 22.55 9.33 -2.52
N SER A 36 22.22 10.36 -1.71
CA SER A 36 21.03 10.33 -0.84
C SER A 36 19.72 10.48 -1.62
N THR A 37 19.77 11.12 -2.79
CA THR A 37 18.60 11.36 -3.66
C THR A 37 18.31 10.17 -4.60
N SER A 38 19.32 9.36 -4.92
CA SER A 38 19.25 8.33 -5.98
C SER A 38 18.40 7.11 -5.63
N THR A 39 18.53 6.55 -4.43
CA THR A 39 17.81 5.33 -4.02
C THR A 39 16.35 5.58 -3.64
N GLY A 40 16.04 6.73 -3.04
CA GLY A 40 14.67 7.13 -2.72
C GLY A 40 13.87 7.54 -3.96
N GLY A 41 14.50 8.27 -4.89
CA GLY A 41 13.85 8.75 -6.11
C GLY A 41 13.41 7.63 -7.04
N TYR A 42 14.25 6.59 -7.23
CA TYR A 42 13.89 5.46 -8.09
C TYR A 42 12.68 4.67 -7.56
N GLY A 43 12.59 4.46 -6.24
CA GLY A 43 11.45 3.79 -5.61
C GLY A 43 10.17 4.60 -5.69
N GLU A 44 10.26 5.93 -5.49
CA GLU A 44 9.12 6.85 -5.58
C GLU A 44 8.54 6.86 -7.01
N GLU A 45 9.38 7.00 -8.04
CA GLU A 45 8.93 7.04 -9.44
C GLU A 45 8.33 5.71 -9.89
N ALA A 46 8.92 4.57 -9.49
CA ALA A 46 8.33 3.26 -9.73
C ALA A 46 6.94 3.11 -9.08
N MET A 47 6.76 3.63 -7.86
CA MET A 47 5.47 3.61 -7.18
C MET A 47 4.43 4.51 -7.88
N LYS A 48 4.84 5.68 -8.39
CA LYS A 48 3.96 6.54 -9.20
C LYS A 48 3.48 5.85 -10.47
N VAL A 49 4.37 5.13 -11.16
CA VAL A 49 4.00 4.33 -12.34
C VAL A 49 3.00 3.24 -11.96
N ARG A 50 3.25 2.50 -10.87
CA ARG A 50 2.33 1.47 -10.36
C ARG A 50 0.96 2.04 -10.02
N HIS A 51 0.91 3.22 -9.39
CA HIS A 51 -0.35 3.92 -9.08
C HIS A 51 -1.10 4.32 -10.35
N GLN A 52 -0.40 4.87 -11.34
CA GLN A 52 -1.01 5.28 -12.60
C GLN A 52 -1.57 4.09 -13.40
N GLN A 53 -0.87 2.94 -13.36
CA GLN A 53 -1.37 1.70 -13.95
C GLN A 53 -2.63 1.21 -13.23
N TRP A 54 -2.58 1.12 -11.90
CA TRP A 54 -3.73 0.73 -11.09
C TRP A 54 -4.94 1.64 -11.31
N MET A 55 -4.71 2.96 -11.42
CA MET A 55 -5.77 3.93 -11.73
C MET A 55 -6.41 3.65 -13.08
N THR A 56 -5.61 3.28 -14.08
CA THR A 56 -6.11 2.98 -15.43
C THR A 56 -6.94 1.69 -15.42
N GLU A 57 -6.44 0.65 -14.76
CA GLU A 57 -7.12 -0.65 -14.62
C GLU A 57 -8.47 -0.53 -13.90
N HIS A 58 -8.56 0.32 -12.88
CA HIS A 58 -9.76 0.51 -12.07
C HIS A 58 -10.59 1.73 -12.50
N GLY A 59 -10.24 2.42 -13.59
CA GLY A 59 -10.94 3.60 -14.08
C GLY A 59 -10.99 4.77 -13.07
N ARG A 60 -9.96 4.90 -12.22
CA ARG A 60 -9.90 5.94 -11.17
C ARG A 60 -9.46 7.29 -11.72
N THR A 61 -10.20 8.31 -11.32
CA THR A 61 -9.91 9.72 -11.58
C THR A 61 -10.12 10.50 -10.27
N TYR A 62 -9.38 11.60 -10.12
CA TYR A 62 -9.47 12.47 -8.94
C TYR A 62 -9.89 13.87 -9.36
N ARG A 63 -10.47 14.62 -8.42
CA ARG A 63 -10.98 15.97 -8.67
C ARG A 63 -9.85 16.95 -9.00
N ASP A 64 -8.73 16.84 -8.29
CA ASP A 64 -7.61 17.74 -8.38
C ASP A 64 -6.29 17.04 -8.01
N GLU A 65 -5.16 17.71 -8.30
CA GLU A 65 -3.82 17.17 -8.01
C GLU A 65 -3.55 17.01 -6.51
N ALA A 66 -4.21 17.79 -5.64
CA ALA A 66 -4.04 17.66 -4.20
C ALA A 66 -4.70 16.36 -3.69
N GLU A 67 -5.89 16.05 -4.17
CA GLU A 67 -6.55 14.77 -3.94
C GLU A 67 -5.73 13.61 -4.53
N LYS A 68 -5.24 13.74 -5.77
CA LYS A 68 -4.37 12.72 -6.38
C LYS A 68 -3.13 12.46 -5.54
N ALA A 69 -2.47 13.50 -5.05
CA ALA A 69 -1.29 13.38 -4.19
C ALA A 69 -1.62 12.70 -2.86
N HIS A 70 -2.75 13.04 -2.24
CA HIS A 70 -3.20 12.38 -1.01
C HIS A 70 -3.50 10.88 -1.25
N ARG A 71 -4.28 10.57 -2.29
CA ARG A 71 -4.64 9.20 -2.68
C ARG A 71 -3.42 8.37 -3.09
N PHE A 72 -2.41 8.98 -3.69
CA PHE A 72 -1.13 8.34 -3.96
C PHE A 72 -0.40 7.90 -2.68
N GLN A 73 -0.38 8.73 -1.63
CA GLN A 73 0.24 8.34 -0.35
C GLN A 73 -0.48 7.16 0.31
N VAL A 74 -1.81 7.16 0.26
CA VAL A 74 -2.63 6.03 0.75
C VAL A 74 -2.36 4.77 -0.06
N PHE A 75 -2.36 4.89 -1.39
CA PHE A 75 -2.03 3.79 -2.30
C PHE A 75 -0.64 3.22 -2.04
N LYS A 76 0.37 4.07 -1.88
CA LYS A 76 1.74 3.66 -1.56
C LYS A 76 1.79 2.86 -0.27
N ALA A 77 1.16 3.35 0.80
CA ALA A 77 1.10 2.66 2.08
C ALA A 77 0.42 1.28 1.96
N ASN A 78 -0.69 1.19 1.20
CA ASN A 78 -1.40 -0.07 0.95
C ASN A 78 -0.58 -1.03 0.08
N ALA A 79 0.12 -0.54 -0.95
CA ALA A 79 1.01 -1.31 -1.81
C ALA A 79 2.18 -1.89 -1.02
N ASP A 80 2.84 -1.08 -0.20
CA ASP A 80 3.92 -1.52 0.67
C ASP A 80 3.43 -2.58 1.67
N PHE A 81 2.22 -2.39 2.24
CA PHE A 81 1.61 -3.37 3.12
C PHE A 81 1.31 -4.70 2.43
N VAL A 82 0.73 -4.67 1.23
CA VAL A 82 0.44 -5.87 0.42
C VAL A 82 1.72 -6.61 0.07
N ASP A 83 2.74 -5.89 -0.41
CA ASP A 83 4.01 -6.47 -0.80
C ASP A 83 4.73 -7.08 0.41
N ALA A 84 4.80 -6.35 1.52
CA ALA A 84 5.39 -6.85 2.76
C ALA A 84 4.64 -8.08 3.30
N SER A 85 3.30 -8.07 3.27
CA SER A 85 2.44 -9.17 3.72
C SER A 85 2.63 -10.43 2.88
N ASN A 86 2.79 -10.28 1.56
CA ASN A 86 3.00 -11.40 0.64
C ASN A 86 4.45 -11.92 0.71
N ASN A 87 5.44 -11.04 0.84
CA ASN A 87 6.86 -11.41 0.90
C ASN A 87 7.26 -12.03 2.24
N SER A 88 6.70 -11.55 3.35
CA SER A 88 7.04 -12.07 4.70
C SER A 88 6.43 -13.45 5.01
N ALA A 89 5.37 -13.81 4.29
CA ALA A 89 4.63 -15.03 4.57
C ALA A 89 5.21 -16.29 3.90
N GLY A 90 5.83 -16.19 2.72
CA GLY A 90 6.13 -17.37 1.89
C GLY A 90 4.91 -18.29 1.74
N ASP A 91 5.12 -19.61 1.73
CA ASP A 91 4.04 -20.62 1.66
C ASP A 91 3.24 -20.79 2.98
N LYS A 92 3.49 -19.97 4.01
CA LYS A 92 2.87 -20.14 5.34
C LYS A 92 1.49 -19.50 5.45
N LYS A 93 1.13 -18.58 4.55
CA LYS A 93 -0.23 -18.01 4.49
C LYS A 93 -1.10 -18.82 3.53
N SER A 94 -2.31 -19.14 3.97
CA SER A 94 -3.35 -19.76 3.12
C SER A 94 -4.02 -18.77 2.16
N TYR A 95 -3.61 -17.49 2.18
CA TYR A 95 -4.17 -16.44 1.35
C TYR A 95 -3.09 -15.47 0.86
N ARG A 96 -3.39 -14.77 -0.23
CA ARG A 96 -2.56 -13.72 -0.81
C ARG A 96 -3.36 -12.42 -0.89
N MET A 97 -2.69 -11.29 -0.73
CA MET A 97 -3.29 -9.97 -0.85
C MET A 97 -2.98 -9.36 -2.22
N GLU A 98 -3.89 -8.53 -2.71
CA GLU A 98 -3.78 -7.82 -3.98
C GLU A 98 -4.33 -6.40 -3.84
N LEU A 99 -3.86 -5.48 -4.69
CA LEU A 99 -4.36 -4.10 -4.77
C LEU A 99 -5.66 -4.09 -5.58
N ASN A 100 -6.79 -4.12 -4.88
CA ASN A 100 -8.13 -4.06 -5.45
C ASN A 100 -8.62 -2.60 -5.62
N GLU A 101 -9.91 -2.43 -5.90
CA GLU A 101 -10.57 -1.13 -6.11
C GLU A 101 -10.53 -0.16 -4.91
N PHE A 102 -10.17 -0.66 -3.72
CA PHE A 102 -10.06 0.11 -2.47
C PHE A 102 -8.61 0.47 -2.13
N ALA A 103 -7.66 0.21 -3.02
CA ALA A 103 -6.24 0.42 -2.74
C ALA A 103 -5.86 1.88 -2.45
N ASP A 104 -6.66 2.87 -2.87
CA ASP A 104 -6.47 4.29 -2.56
C ASP A 104 -7.28 4.79 -1.34
N MET A 105 -7.90 3.88 -0.59
CA MET A 105 -8.68 4.19 0.60
C MET A 105 -7.94 3.78 1.88
N THR A 106 -8.10 4.61 2.90
CA THR A 106 -7.72 4.24 4.25
C THR A 106 -8.71 3.24 4.83
N ASN A 107 -8.28 2.47 5.83
CA ASN A 107 -9.17 1.52 6.51
C ASN A 107 -10.40 2.22 7.12
N ASP A 108 -10.22 3.42 7.67
CA ASP A 108 -11.32 4.17 8.29
C ASP A 108 -12.35 4.66 7.24
N GLU A 109 -11.88 5.13 6.08
CA GLU A 109 -12.76 5.45 4.94
C GLU A 109 -13.52 4.22 4.46
N PHE A 110 -12.83 3.09 4.31
CA PHE A 110 -13.44 1.83 3.90
C PHE A 110 -14.53 1.39 4.88
N MET A 111 -14.22 1.39 6.18
CA MET A 111 -15.16 1.02 7.23
C MET A 111 -16.40 1.93 7.21
N ALA A 112 -16.21 3.24 7.09
CA ALA A 112 -17.28 4.23 7.08
C ALA A 112 -18.22 4.09 5.88
N MET A 113 -17.71 3.74 4.71
CA MET A 113 -18.49 3.72 3.46
C MET A 113 -19.05 2.34 3.10
N TYR A 114 -18.36 1.25 3.43
CA TYR A 114 -18.63 -0.08 2.85
C TYR A 114 -19.08 -1.16 3.84
N THR A 115 -18.96 -0.97 5.17
CA THR A 115 -19.30 -2.09 6.08
C THR A 115 -20.72 -2.05 6.64
N GLY A 116 -21.36 -0.88 6.63
CA GLY A 116 -22.70 -0.71 7.18
C GLY A 116 -22.85 -1.07 8.66
N LEU A 117 -21.73 -1.28 9.37
CA LEU A 117 -21.72 -1.72 10.76
C LEU A 117 -22.34 -0.64 11.65
N ARG A 118 -23.55 -0.91 12.16
CA ARG A 118 -24.19 -0.08 13.17
C ARG A 118 -24.10 -0.80 14.51
N PRO A 119 -23.45 -0.22 15.53
CA PRO A 119 -23.47 -0.77 16.88
C PRO A 119 -24.92 -1.01 17.32
N VAL A 120 -25.23 -2.23 17.77
CA VAL A 120 -26.56 -2.55 18.30
C VAL A 120 -26.76 -1.77 19.60
N PRO A 121 -27.80 -0.94 19.73
CA PRO A 121 -28.05 -0.20 20.96
C PRO A 121 -28.23 -1.14 22.16
N ALA A 122 -27.69 -0.75 23.31
CA ALA A 122 -27.95 -1.46 24.56
C ALA A 122 -29.48 -1.50 24.82
N GLY A 123 -30.04 -2.70 24.95
CA GLY A 123 -31.48 -2.91 25.13
C GLY A 123 -32.29 -3.15 23.85
N ALA A 124 -31.65 -3.36 22.70
CA ALA A 124 -32.33 -3.79 21.48
C ALA A 124 -33.19 -5.05 21.74
N LYS A 125 -34.45 -5.02 21.30
CA LYS A 125 -35.38 -6.14 21.45
C LYS A 125 -34.78 -7.37 20.77
N LYS A 126 -34.63 -8.47 21.52
CA LYS A 126 -34.27 -9.77 20.94
C LYS A 126 -35.30 -10.12 19.86
N MET A 127 -34.83 -10.44 18.66
CA MET A 127 -35.70 -10.99 17.63
C MET A 127 -36.35 -12.28 18.14
N ALA A 128 -37.53 -12.61 17.61
CA ALA A 128 -38.17 -13.88 17.87
C ALA A 128 -37.18 -15.02 17.54
N GLY A 129 -37.15 -16.06 18.38
CA GLY A 129 -36.26 -17.20 18.17
C GLY A 129 -36.44 -17.81 16.78
N PHE A 130 -35.33 -18.17 16.15
CA PHE A 130 -35.32 -18.87 14.87
C PHE A 130 -36.01 -20.23 15.02
N LYS A 131 -36.96 -20.55 14.14
CA LYS A 131 -37.63 -21.86 14.08
C LYS A 131 -37.12 -22.61 12.87
N TYR A 132 -36.63 -23.83 13.06
CA TYR A 132 -36.30 -24.75 11.98
C TYR A 132 -37.49 -25.69 11.71
N GLY A 133 -37.67 -26.07 10.45
CA GLY A 133 -38.53 -27.19 10.09
C GLY A 133 -37.89 -28.51 10.54
N ASN A 134 -38.65 -29.60 10.55
CA ASN A 134 -38.10 -30.92 10.87
C ASN A 134 -37.18 -31.36 9.71
N VAL A 135 -35.87 -31.14 9.84
CA VAL A 135 -34.86 -31.51 8.82
C VAL A 135 -34.25 -32.84 9.22
N THR A 136 -34.52 -33.89 8.45
CA THR A 136 -33.87 -35.19 8.58
C THR A 136 -32.53 -35.14 7.84
N LEU A 137 -31.43 -35.33 8.56
CA LEU A 137 -30.08 -35.36 7.98
C LEU A 137 -29.79 -36.67 7.20
N SER A 138 -30.75 -37.60 7.14
CA SER A 138 -30.58 -38.93 6.54
C SER A 138 -30.40 -38.95 5.02
N ASP A 139 -30.72 -37.83 4.34
CA ASP A 139 -30.51 -37.67 2.89
C ASP A 139 -29.19 -36.94 2.58
N ALA A 140 -28.41 -36.58 3.61
CA ALA A 140 -27.06 -36.06 3.44
C ALA A 140 -26.13 -37.24 3.12
N ASP A 141 -25.81 -37.37 1.84
CA ASP A 141 -24.79 -38.27 1.34
C ASP A 141 -23.47 -37.99 2.09
N ASP A 142 -22.99 -38.95 2.89
CA ASP A 142 -21.78 -38.81 3.73
C ASP A 142 -20.52 -38.55 2.86
N ASP A 143 -20.63 -38.82 1.56
CA ASP A 143 -19.61 -38.56 0.53
C ASP A 143 -19.56 -37.08 0.06
N GLN A 144 -20.54 -36.23 0.39
CA GLN A 144 -20.51 -34.79 0.08
C GLN A 144 -19.79 -33.99 1.17
N GLN A 145 -18.48 -34.19 1.33
CA GLN A 145 -17.66 -33.41 2.26
C GLN A 145 -17.56 -31.91 1.89
N THR A 146 -17.96 -31.52 0.67
CA THR A 146 -18.01 -30.12 0.22
C THR A 146 -19.27 -29.83 -0.58
N VAL A 147 -19.88 -28.68 -0.34
CA VAL A 147 -21.06 -28.21 -1.07
C VAL A 147 -20.77 -26.84 -1.66
N ASP A 148 -20.84 -26.72 -2.99
CA ASP A 148 -20.79 -25.45 -3.72
C ASP A 148 -22.14 -25.12 -4.36
N TRP A 149 -22.88 -24.20 -3.75
CA TRP A 149 -24.21 -23.77 -4.23
C TRP A 149 -24.18 -23.06 -5.58
N ARG A 150 -23.02 -22.54 -6.01
CA ARG A 150 -22.85 -21.93 -7.35
C ARG A 150 -23.03 -22.97 -8.44
N GLN A 151 -22.49 -24.17 -8.22
CA GLN A 151 -22.62 -25.30 -9.16
C GLN A 151 -24.05 -25.85 -9.22
N LYS A 152 -24.84 -25.62 -8.16
CA LYS A 152 -26.25 -26.02 -8.08
C LYS A 152 -27.21 -24.95 -8.61
N GLY A 153 -26.70 -23.82 -9.13
CA GLY A 153 -27.54 -22.74 -9.68
C GLY A 153 -28.34 -21.96 -8.63
N ALA A 154 -28.00 -22.10 -7.34
CA ALA A 154 -28.70 -21.48 -6.22
C ALA A 154 -28.11 -20.12 -5.80
N VAL A 155 -27.07 -19.64 -6.52
CA VAL A 155 -26.36 -18.39 -6.23
C VAL A 155 -26.55 -17.43 -7.42
N THR A 156 -27.04 -16.23 -7.16
CA THR A 156 -27.14 -15.17 -8.17
C THR A 156 -25.77 -14.56 -8.48
N GLY A 157 -25.67 -13.79 -9.57
CA GLY A 157 -24.45 -13.03 -9.87
C GLY A 157 -24.02 -12.12 -8.72
N ILE A 158 -22.70 -11.92 -8.57
CA ILE A 158 -22.11 -11.04 -7.56
C ILE A 158 -22.57 -9.61 -7.83
N LYS A 159 -22.99 -8.92 -6.77
CA LYS A 159 -23.45 -7.52 -6.81
C LYS A 159 -22.43 -6.60 -6.17
N ASP A 160 -22.43 -5.35 -6.58
CA ASP A 160 -21.66 -4.26 -5.96
C ASP A 160 -22.61 -3.34 -5.17
N GLN A 161 -22.32 -3.20 -3.87
CA GLN A 161 -23.06 -2.34 -2.95
C GLN A 161 -22.80 -0.84 -3.14
N ARG A 162 -21.76 -0.49 -3.90
CA ARG A 162 -21.28 0.87 -4.11
C ARG A 162 -21.02 1.58 -2.78
N GLN A 163 -21.03 2.91 -2.77
CA GLN A 163 -20.88 3.73 -1.57
C GLN A 163 -22.15 3.82 -0.71
N CYS A 164 -23.01 2.80 -0.77
CA CYS A 164 -24.14 2.66 0.13
C CYS A 164 -23.74 1.65 1.20
N GLY A 165 -23.39 2.12 2.40
CA GLY A 165 -23.10 1.29 3.57
C GLY A 165 -24.32 0.51 4.10
N ASN A 166 -25.10 -0.11 3.21
CA ASN A 166 -26.27 -0.92 3.52
C ASN A 166 -26.00 -2.36 3.06
N LEU A 167 -25.13 -3.05 3.79
CA LEU A 167 -24.88 -4.49 3.60
C LEU A 167 -26.17 -5.33 3.72
N TYR A 168 -27.16 -4.84 4.49
CA TYR A 168 -28.40 -5.54 4.81
C TYR A 168 -29.44 -5.64 3.67
N ASN A 169 -29.23 -4.95 2.54
CA ASN A 169 -30.18 -4.92 1.41
C ASN A 169 -29.80 -5.87 0.26
N TYR A 170 -28.77 -6.71 0.45
CA TYR A 170 -28.24 -7.63 -0.55
C TYR A 170 -28.44 -9.09 -0.19
#